data_AF-A0A2A5DQE0-F1
#
_entry.id   AF-A0A2A5DQE0-F1
#
_cell.length_a   1.000
_cell.length_b   1.000
_cell.length_c   1.000
_cell.angle_alpha   90.00
_cell.angle_beta   90.00
_cell.angle_gamma   90.00
#
_symmetry.space_group_name_H-M   'P 1'
#
loop_
_entity.id
_entity.type
_entity.pdbx_description
1 polymer ?
#
loop_
_entity_poly.entity_id
_entity_poly.type
_entity_poly.pdbx_seq_one_letter_code
_entity_poly.pdbx_strand_id
1 'polypeptide(L)'
;MEANELRIGNWYNSIRFNTPIRLHLEDFAEASIHADGADSLEWFDTHIEPIPLTNEWLKDFGIEKLHVSGLVVSGVTYWRKGGIVFYKNRGKYYVPIGEKMDKPGHTVIEFDKVHELQNIFALTGKELTLKYNENH
;
A
#
# COMPACT_ATOMS: atom_id res chain seq x y z
N MET A 1 2.40 5.82 14.23
CA MET A 1 2.16 6.40 12.89
C MET A 1 0.76 5.95 12.53
N GLU A 2 -0.21 6.87 12.50
CA GLU A 2 -1.59 6.49 12.18
C GLU A 2 -1.71 6.29 10.67
N ALA A 3 -2.16 5.10 10.25
CA ALA A 3 -2.11 4.63 8.86
C ALA A 3 -3.24 5.20 7.96
N ASN A 4 -3.90 6.27 8.40
CA ASN A 4 -5.04 6.89 7.72
C ASN A 4 -4.68 8.16 6.94
N GLU A 5 -3.40 8.48 6.78
CA GLU A 5 -2.99 9.68 6.05
C GLU A 5 -3.10 9.46 4.55
N LEU A 6 -4.17 10.03 3.97
CA LEU A 6 -4.34 10.22 2.54
C LEU A 6 -3.11 10.94 1.97
N ARG A 7 -2.40 10.27 1.06
CA ARG A 7 -1.27 10.84 0.33
C ARG A 7 -1.53 10.83 -1.16
N ILE A 8 -1.15 11.92 -1.82
CA ILE A 8 -1.07 12.00 -3.28
C ILE A 8 -0.19 10.84 -3.80
N GLY A 9 -0.64 10.22 -4.88
CA GLY A 9 0.01 9.10 -5.55
C GLY A 9 -0.36 7.72 -5.01
N ASN A 10 -1.14 7.63 -3.91
CA ASN A 10 -1.66 6.36 -3.41
C ASN A 10 -2.88 5.88 -4.21
N TRP A 11 -3.07 4.57 -4.26
CA TRP A 11 -4.23 3.93 -4.91
C TRP A 11 -5.34 3.66 -3.91
N TYR A 12 -6.55 4.08 -4.25
CA TYR A 12 -7.79 3.88 -3.49
C TYR A 12 -8.90 3.36 -4.41
N ASN A 13 -9.92 2.72 -3.84
CA ASN A 13 -11.10 2.37 -4.62
C ASN A 13 -12.04 3.58 -4.64
N SER A 14 -12.50 4.01 -5.82
CA SER A 14 -13.57 5.00 -5.91
C SER A 14 -14.90 4.33 -5.54
N ILE A 15 -15.60 4.83 -4.54
CA ILE A 15 -16.93 4.31 -4.16
C ILE A 15 -17.94 4.58 -5.28
N ARG A 16 -17.84 5.76 -5.93
CA ARG A 16 -18.73 6.16 -7.04
C ARG A 16 -18.61 5.26 -8.26
N PHE A 17 -17.39 4.89 -8.63
CA PHE A 17 -17.10 4.15 -9.86
C PHE A 17 -16.77 2.67 -9.63
N ASN A 18 -16.62 2.27 -8.37
CA ASN A 18 -16.18 0.94 -7.93
C ASN A 18 -14.95 0.44 -8.70
N THR A 19 -13.95 1.32 -8.83
CA THR A 19 -12.69 1.03 -9.54
C THR A 19 -11.51 1.66 -8.82
N PRO A 20 -10.31 1.03 -8.87
CA PRO A 20 -9.09 1.64 -8.38
C PRO A 20 -8.79 2.94 -9.13
N ILE A 21 -8.51 3.99 -8.37
CA ILE A 21 -8.02 5.29 -8.84
C ILE A 21 -6.74 5.65 -8.10
N ARG A 22 -5.86 6.41 -8.75
CA ARG A 22 -4.67 6.97 -8.12
C ARG A 22 -4.97 8.42 -7.77
N LEU A 23 -4.66 8.82 -6.55
CA LEU A 23 -4.89 10.20 -6.14
C LEU A 23 -3.84 11.14 -6.74
N HIS A 24 -4.28 12.22 -7.36
CA HIS A 24 -3.48 13.29 -7.91
C HIS A 24 -3.79 14.61 -7.17
N LEU A 25 -2.90 15.60 -7.29
CA LEU A 25 -3.11 16.92 -6.67
C LEU A 25 -4.40 17.60 -7.20
N GLU A 26 -4.73 17.34 -8.46
CA GLU A 26 -5.93 17.83 -9.13
C GLU A 26 -7.21 17.31 -8.47
N ASP A 27 -7.21 16.08 -7.95
CA ASP A 27 -8.37 15.50 -7.25
C ASP A 27 -8.71 16.28 -5.96
N PHE A 28 -7.68 16.83 -5.29
CA PHE A 28 -7.87 17.69 -4.11
C PHE A 28 -8.29 19.12 -4.49
N ALA A 29 -7.82 19.62 -5.63
CA ALA A 29 -8.21 20.92 -6.16
C ALA A 29 -9.67 20.94 -6.62
N GLU A 30 -10.13 19.89 -7.30
CA GLU A 30 -11.53 19.75 -7.72
C GLU A 30 -12.47 19.64 -6.50
N ALA A 31 -12.05 18.94 -5.45
CA ALA A 31 -12.78 18.88 -4.18
C ALA A 31 -12.86 20.24 -3.45
N SER A 32 -11.87 21.13 -3.63
CA SER A 32 -11.82 22.44 -2.98
C SER A 32 -12.44 23.58 -3.80
N ILE A 33 -12.43 23.51 -5.14
CA ILE A 33 -13.08 24.49 -6.02
C ILE A 33 -14.61 24.47 -5.89
N HIS A 34 -15.19 23.34 -5.49
CA HIS A 34 -16.62 23.25 -5.17
C HIS A 34 -16.98 23.77 -3.76
N ALA A 35 -16.01 24.15 -2.92
CA ALA A 35 -16.24 24.62 -1.55
C ALA A 35 -16.55 26.13 -1.45
N ASP A 36 -16.29 26.92 -2.50
CA ASP A 36 -16.52 28.38 -2.51
C ASP A 36 -17.97 28.78 -2.85
N GLY A 37 -18.95 27.89 -2.64
CA GLY A 37 -20.36 28.26 -2.83
C GLY A 37 -21.41 27.15 -2.80
N ALA A 38 -21.07 25.90 -2.48
CA ALA A 38 -22.05 24.82 -2.34
C ALA A 38 -22.15 24.37 -0.88
N ASP A 39 -23.34 24.54 -0.29
CA ASP A 39 -23.69 23.93 0.98
C ASP A 39 -23.45 22.41 0.93
N SER A 40 -22.57 21.94 1.83
CA SER A 40 -22.23 20.54 2.10
C SER A 40 -21.64 19.73 0.94
N LEU A 41 -20.33 19.83 0.73
CA LEU A 41 -19.56 18.72 0.15
C LEU A 41 -19.47 17.60 1.19
N GLU A 42 -20.02 16.45 0.87
CA GLU A 42 -19.62 15.21 1.53
C GLU A 42 -18.10 15.08 1.37
N TRP A 43 -17.37 15.03 2.49
CA TRP A 43 -15.91 15.04 2.53
C TRP A 43 -15.32 13.98 1.59
N PHE A 44 -14.15 14.24 1.02
CA PHE A 44 -13.44 13.33 0.11
C PHE A 44 -13.41 11.87 0.58
N ASP A 45 -13.28 11.67 1.90
CA ASP A 45 -13.28 10.37 2.59
C ASP A 45 -14.59 9.56 2.44
N THR A 46 -15.67 10.18 1.96
CA THR A 46 -16.96 9.53 1.65
C THR A 46 -17.00 8.94 0.22
N HIS A 47 -16.02 9.27 -0.62
CA HIS A 47 -16.00 8.89 -2.04
C HIS A 47 -14.90 7.88 -2.39
N ILE A 48 -14.02 7.57 -1.44
CA ILE A 48 -12.93 6.62 -1.62
C ILE A 48 -12.81 5.68 -0.43
N GLU A 49 -12.32 4.48 -0.69
CA GLU A 49 -12.06 3.49 0.35
C GLU A 49 -10.69 2.81 0.15
N PRO A 50 -10.03 2.37 1.23
CA PRO A 50 -8.78 1.63 1.14
C PRO A 50 -8.92 0.34 0.33
N ILE A 51 -8.00 0.10 -0.61
CA ILE A 51 -7.97 -1.15 -1.38
C ILE A 51 -7.33 -2.27 -0.55
N PRO A 52 -8.01 -3.42 -0.33
CA PRO A 52 -7.39 -4.58 0.28
C PRO A 52 -6.19 -5.09 -0.54
N LEU A 53 -5.11 -5.45 0.14
CA LEU A 53 -3.91 -5.96 -0.51
C LEU A 53 -4.09 -7.43 -0.90
N THR A 54 -4.09 -7.69 -2.21
CA THR A 54 -4.19 -9.04 -2.78
C THR A 54 -2.86 -9.49 -3.41
N ASN A 55 -2.76 -10.76 -3.80
CA ASN A 55 -1.57 -11.27 -4.49
C ASN A 55 -1.39 -10.64 -5.88
N GLU A 56 -2.49 -10.27 -6.53
CA GLU A 56 -2.51 -9.58 -7.82
C GLU A 56 -1.83 -8.22 -7.70
N TRP A 57 -2.19 -7.41 -6.70
CA TRP A 57 -1.50 -6.16 -6.42
C TRP A 57 0.00 -6.33 -6.20
N LEU A 58 0.41 -7.36 -5.42
CA LEU A 58 1.84 -7.64 -5.24
C LEU A 58 2.54 -7.93 -6.58
N LYS A 59 1.91 -8.74 -7.44
CA LYS A 59 2.42 -9.05 -8.78
C LYS A 59 2.49 -7.81 -9.67
N ASP A 60 1.45 -6.98 -9.65
CA ASP A 60 1.35 -5.78 -10.48
C ASP A 60 2.33 -4.71 -10.01
N PHE A 61 2.62 -4.62 -8.71
CA PHE A 61 3.75 -3.85 -8.19
C PHE A 61 5.11 -4.49 -8.47
N GLY A 62 5.17 -5.66 -9.11
CA GLY A 62 6.43 -6.32 -9.39
C GLY A 62 7.17 -6.83 -8.17
N ILE A 63 6.43 -7.17 -7.13
CA ILE A 63 6.96 -7.77 -5.91
C ILE A 63 7.03 -9.27 -6.10
N GLU A 64 8.22 -9.82 -5.88
CA GLU A 64 8.52 -11.20 -6.18
C GLU A 64 8.29 -12.07 -4.94
N LYS A 65 7.59 -13.19 -5.12
CA LYS A 65 7.44 -14.21 -4.09
C LYS A 65 8.77 -14.94 -3.91
N LEU A 66 9.27 -15.00 -2.68
CA LEU A 66 10.50 -15.72 -2.36
C LEU A 66 10.24 -17.20 -2.14
N HIS A 67 11.07 -18.04 -2.74
CA HIS A 67 11.13 -19.46 -2.42
C HIS A 67 12.16 -19.67 -1.31
N VAL A 68 11.68 -19.98 -0.11
CA VAL A 68 12.55 -20.23 1.05
C VAL A 68 12.72 -21.74 1.21
N SER A 69 13.90 -22.25 0.89
CA SER A 69 14.28 -23.65 1.14
C SER A 69 14.83 -23.79 2.57
N GLY A 70 14.17 -24.57 3.44
CA GLY A 70 14.61 -24.79 4.82
C GLY A 70 13.49 -25.27 5.75
N LEU A 71 13.70 -25.14 7.07
CA LEU A 71 12.66 -25.28 8.10
C LEU A 71 11.61 -24.17 7.90
N VAL A 72 10.74 -24.37 6.90
CA VAL A 72 9.58 -23.52 6.66
C VAL A 72 8.72 -23.62 7.92
N VAL A 73 8.61 -22.52 8.66
CA VAL A 73 7.49 -22.36 9.60
C VAL A 73 6.24 -22.48 8.73
N SER A 74 5.54 -23.61 8.85
CA SER A 74 4.40 -23.93 8.00
C SER A 74 3.41 -22.76 8.02
N GLY A 75 2.99 -22.31 6.84
CA GLY A 75 2.03 -21.21 6.69
C GLY A 75 2.61 -19.81 6.60
N VAL A 76 3.94 -19.62 6.59
CA VAL A 76 4.56 -18.31 6.31
C VAL A 76 5.00 -18.23 4.84
N THR A 77 4.58 -17.17 4.14
CA THR A 77 5.03 -16.86 2.79
C THR A 77 5.81 -15.55 2.79
N TYR A 78 6.87 -15.47 1.98
CA TYR A 78 7.74 -14.29 1.90
C TYR A 78 7.70 -13.65 0.52
N TRP A 79 7.88 -12.33 0.49
CA TRP A 79 7.99 -11.53 -0.72
C TRP A 79 9.11 -10.51 -0.59
N ARG A 80 9.63 -10.06 -1.74
CA ARG A 80 10.70 -9.08 -1.82
C ARG A 80 10.49 -8.13 -2.99
N LYS A 81 10.85 -6.86 -2.78
CA LYS A 81 11.14 -5.92 -3.87
C LYS A 81 12.27 -4.98 -3.42
N GLY A 82 13.34 -4.95 -4.20
CA GLY A 82 14.56 -4.24 -3.84
C GLY A 82 15.19 -4.78 -2.55
N GLY A 83 15.41 -3.90 -1.57
CA GLY A 83 15.97 -4.22 -0.26
C GLY A 83 14.93 -4.55 0.82
N ILE A 84 13.63 -4.49 0.50
CA ILE A 84 12.55 -4.74 1.46
C ILE A 84 12.08 -6.18 1.33
N VAL A 85 12.02 -6.89 2.46
CA VAL A 85 11.43 -8.23 2.58
C VAL A 85 10.24 -8.13 3.53
N PHE A 86 9.14 -8.77 3.16
CA PHE A 86 7.94 -8.86 4.00
C PHE A 86 7.32 -10.24 3.90
N TYR A 87 6.48 -10.58 4.85
CA TYR A 87 5.91 -11.91 4.95
C TYR A 87 4.43 -11.88 5.31
N LYS A 88 3.72 -12.95 4.97
CA LYS A 88 2.32 -13.17 5.32
C LYS A 88 2.26 -14.33 6.28
N ASN A 89 1.60 -14.11 7.41
CA ASN A 89 1.35 -15.11 8.42
C ASN A 89 -0.10 -14.97 8.92
N ARG A 90 -0.84 -16.08 9.02
CA ARG A 90 -2.25 -16.08 9.46
C ARG A 90 -3.15 -15.04 8.77
N GLY A 91 -2.95 -14.82 7.47
CA GLY A 91 -3.76 -13.92 6.65
C GLY A 91 -3.30 -12.47 6.59
N LYS A 92 -2.37 -12.05 7.46
CA LYS A 92 -1.90 -10.65 7.57
C LYS A 92 -0.48 -10.50 7.04
N TYR A 93 -0.16 -9.33 6.49
CA TYR A 93 1.21 -9.02 6.03
C TYR A 93 1.99 -8.26 7.09
N TYR A 94 3.30 -8.49 7.10
CA TYR A 94 4.23 -7.94 8.08
C TYR A 94 5.53 -7.49 7.42
N VAL A 95 5.98 -6.30 7.76
CA VAL A 95 7.33 -5.80 7.42
C VAL A 95 8.15 -5.64 8.70
N PRO A 96 9.31 -6.32 8.83
CA PRO A 96 10.23 -6.09 9.93
C PRO A 96 10.92 -4.73 9.77
N ILE A 97 10.97 -3.97 10.85
CA ILE A 97 11.71 -2.70 10.96
C ILE A 97 12.83 -2.86 11.97
N GLY A 98 14.04 -2.46 11.56
CA GLY A 98 15.24 -2.48 12.40
C GLY A 98 16.40 -3.23 11.75
N GLU A 99 17.59 -3.08 12.32
CA GLU A 99 18.84 -3.47 11.66
C GLU A 99 19.06 -4.97 11.56
N LYS A 100 18.44 -5.83 12.39
CA LYS A 100 18.64 -7.28 12.31
C LYS A 100 17.47 -8.12 12.83
N MET A 101 17.10 -9.15 12.07
CA MET A 101 16.11 -10.18 12.44
C MET A 101 16.58 -11.12 13.57
N ASP A 102 17.87 -11.13 13.89
CA ASP A 102 18.50 -12.06 14.84
C ASP A 102 18.45 -11.58 16.30
N LYS A 103 17.93 -10.37 16.57
CA LYS A 103 17.81 -9.82 17.93
C LYS A 103 16.37 -9.84 18.43
N PRO A 104 16.13 -10.21 19.70
CA PRO A 104 14.84 -10.01 20.35
C PRO A 104 14.51 -8.50 20.39
N GLY A 105 13.28 -8.15 20.00
CA GLY A 105 12.80 -6.75 20.00
C GLY A 105 12.64 -6.08 18.63
N HIS A 106 12.63 -6.84 17.52
CA HIS A 106 12.30 -6.25 16.21
C HIS A 106 10.86 -5.74 16.19
N THR A 107 10.67 -4.51 15.70
CA THR A 107 9.34 -3.95 15.47
C THR A 107 8.80 -4.51 14.16
N VAL A 108 7.57 -5.01 14.15
CA VAL A 108 6.88 -5.41 12.94
C VAL A 108 5.76 -4.41 12.65
N ILE A 109 5.67 -3.95 11.41
CA ILE A 109 4.49 -3.25 10.92
C ILE A 109 3.57 -4.29 10.30
N GLU A 110 2.38 -4.42 10.84
CA GLU A 110 1.28 -5.12 10.21
C GLU A 110 0.61 -4.23 9.16
N PHE A 111 0.22 -4.81 8.03
CA PHE A 111 -0.53 -4.12 6.99
C PHE A 111 -1.42 -5.09 6.22
N ASP A 112 -2.51 -4.59 5.67
CA ASP A 112 -3.43 -5.34 4.81
C ASP A 112 -4.05 -4.52 3.67
N LYS A 113 -3.68 -3.24 3.53
CA LYS A 113 -4.12 -2.35 2.44
C LYS A 113 -2.99 -1.97 1.48
N VAL A 114 -3.37 -1.61 0.26
CA VAL A 114 -2.45 -1.14 -0.79
C VAL A 114 -1.73 0.15 -0.38
N HIS A 115 -2.45 1.12 0.19
CA HIS A 115 -1.87 2.41 0.57
C HIS A 115 -0.83 2.27 1.69
N GLU A 116 -1.03 1.35 2.63
CA GLU A 116 -0.06 1.03 3.69
C GLU A 116 1.25 0.49 3.10
N LEU A 117 1.15 -0.41 2.12
CA LEU A 117 2.32 -0.90 1.38
C LEU A 117 3.03 0.24 0.64
N GLN A 118 2.29 1.13 -0.03
CA GLN A 118 2.87 2.30 -0.71
C GLN A 118 3.54 3.29 0.26
N ASN A 119 2.98 3.44 1.47
CA ASN A 119 3.57 4.27 2.51
C ASN A 119 4.89 3.66 3.00
N ILE A 120 4.95 2.34 3.20
CA ILE A 120 6.19 1.63 3.57
C ILE A 120 7.30 1.82 2.54
N PHE A 121 6.98 1.73 1.24
CA PHE A 121 7.99 1.96 0.19
C PHE A 121 8.48 3.42 0.18
N ALA A 122 7.59 4.39 0.38
CA ALA A 122 7.98 5.79 0.40
C ALA A 122 8.88 6.16 1.58
N LEU A 123 8.75 5.48 2.73
CA LEU A 123 9.71 5.62 3.83
C LEU A 123 11.14 5.25 3.42
N THR A 124 11.31 4.45 2.37
CA THR A 124 12.62 4.11 1.80
C THR A 124 13.11 5.08 0.73
N GLY A 125 12.37 6.17 0.49
CA GLY A 125 12.64 7.12 -0.60
C GLY A 125 12.31 6.58 -1.99
N LYS A 126 11.52 5.50 -2.09
CA LYS A 126 11.14 4.86 -3.36
C LYS A 126 9.63 4.88 -3.52
N GLU A 127 9.13 5.37 -4.65
CA GLU A 127 7.71 5.24 -4.95
C GLU A 127 7.38 3.84 -5.47
N LEU A 128 6.28 3.28 -4.96
CA LEU A 128 5.76 2.01 -5.46
C LEU A 128 4.76 2.28 -6.59
N THR A 129 5.22 2.06 -7.82
CA THR A 129 4.40 2.17 -9.03
C THR A 129 4.00 0.80 -9.56
N LEU A 130 2.86 0.75 -10.26
CA LEU A 130 2.44 -0.45 -11.00
C LEU A 130 3.37 -0.68 -12.19
N LYS A 131 3.62 -1.95 -12.50
CA LYS A 131 4.20 -2.41 -13.76
C LYS A 131 3.16 -2.27 -14.87
N TYR A 132 2.71 -1.05 -15.17
CA TYR A 132 2.15 -0.80 -16.49
C TYR A 132 3.31 -0.72 -17.46
N ASN A 133 3.21 -1.50 -18.54
CA ASN A 133 4.23 -1.68 -19.57
C ASN A 133 4.95 -0.35 -19.90
N GLU A 134 6.27 -0.30 -19.68
CA GLU A 134 7.18 0.64 -20.35
C GLU A 134 7.25 0.33 -21.86
N ASN A 135 6.10 0.25 -22.52
CA ASN A 135 5.95 0.19 -23.96
C ASN A 135 4.87 1.20 -24.35
N HIS A 136 5.23 2.49 -24.39
CA HIS A 136 4.78 3.41 -25.42
C HIS A 136 5.68 4.64 -25.49
#